data_AF-A0A8S4PPN8-F1
#
_entry.id   AF-A0A8S4PPN8-F1
#
_cell.length_a   1.000
_cell.length_b   1.000
_cell.length_c   1.000
_cell.angle_alpha   90.00
_cell.angle_beta   90.00
_cell.angle_gamma   90.00
#
_symmetry.space_group_name_H-M   'P 1'
#
loop_
_entity.id
_entity.type
_entity.pdbx_description
1 polymer ?
#
loop_
_entity_poly.entity_id
_entity_poly.type
_entity_poly.pdbx_seq_one_letter_code
_entity_poly.pdbx_strand_id
1 'polypeptide(L)'
;VYQILQEVKIKQDHFDIYRKEEIPERWHYQNHHRIAPLIVQAHSGWILDFLNQSSSSTKFQGAHGYVPEEKEMRGIFYAVGPSFKRRFKHGPVSAVDLYQLMCHVLELQPSPHNGTWS
;
A
#
# COMPACT_ATOMS: atom_id res chain seq x y z
N VAL A 1 -3.28 10.95 23.14
CA VAL A 1 -3.55 10.88 21.69
C VAL A 1 -4.24 9.59 21.28
N TYR A 2 -3.66 8.41 21.53
CA TYR A 2 -4.29 7.13 21.16
C TYR A 2 -5.73 6.96 21.71
N GLN A 3 -5.94 7.20 23.00
CA GLN A 3 -7.27 7.13 23.62
C GLN A 3 -8.27 8.11 22.97
N ILE A 4 -7.85 9.35 22.69
CA ILE A 4 -8.69 10.35 22.02
C ILE A 4 -9.10 9.86 20.63
N LEU A 5 -8.17 9.28 19.86
CA LEU A 5 -8.49 8.74 18.54
C LEU A 5 -9.45 7.55 18.63
N GLN A 6 -9.33 6.70 19.64
CA GLN A 6 -10.29 5.62 19.88
C GLN A 6 -11.69 6.14 20.21
N GLU A 7 -11.80 7.21 21.02
CA GLU A 7 -13.08 7.88 21.28
C GLU A 7 -13.70 8.49 20.01
N VAL A 8 -12.88 9.06 19.12
CA VAL A 8 -13.34 9.55 17.80
C VAL A 8 -13.81 8.38 16.94
N LYS A 9 -13.07 7.27 16.91
CA LYS A 9 -13.43 6.08 16.14
C LYS A 9 -14.81 5.52 16.53
N ILE A 10 -15.17 5.55 17.83
CA ILE A 10 -16.50 5.16 18.30
C ILE A 10 -17.62 6.00 17.64
N LYS A 11 -17.33 7.26 17.30
CA LYS A 11 -18.28 8.18 16.65
C LYS A 11 -18.19 8.16 15.12
N GLN A 12 -17.05 7.76 14.56
CA GLN A 12 -16.75 7.76 13.13
C GLN A 12 -15.94 6.51 12.78
N ASP A 13 -16.56 5.52 12.15
CA ASP A 13 -15.96 4.20 11.91
C ASP A 13 -15.41 4.03 10.48
N HIS A 14 -14.73 5.05 9.96
CA HIS A 14 -14.20 5.09 8.59
C HIS A 14 -12.67 5.01 8.53
N PHE A 15 -12.05 4.60 9.63
CA PHE A 15 -10.62 4.44 9.74
C PHE A 15 -10.25 3.46 10.84
N ASP A 16 -9.09 2.86 10.71
CA ASP A 16 -8.44 2.05 11.74
C ASP A 16 -7.26 2.77 12.36
N ILE A 17 -6.97 2.44 13.61
CA ILE A 17 -5.84 3.00 14.35
C ILE A 17 -4.95 1.84 14.75
N TYR A 18 -3.68 1.94 14.38
CA TYR A 18 -2.66 0.97 14.74
C TYR A 18 -1.57 1.64 15.55
N ARG A 19 -1.22 1.08 16.72
CA ARG A 19 0.13 1.29 17.23
C ARG A 19 1.11 0.61 16.29
N LYS A 20 2.34 1.10 16.23
CA LYS A 20 3.37 0.61 15.32
C LYS A 20 3.58 -0.91 15.41
N GLU A 21 3.51 -1.45 16.62
CA GLU A 21 3.61 -2.87 16.94
C GLU A 21 2.36 -3.69 16.59
N GLU A 22 1.23 -3.04 16.30
CA GLU A 22 -0.04 -3.65 15.91
C GLU A 22 -0.28 -3.58 14.40
N ILE A 23 0.59 -2.89 13.66
CA ILE A 23 0.52 -2.82 12.20
C ILE A 23 0.64 -4.25 11.66
N PRO A 24 -0.27 -4.68 10.75
CA PRO A 24 -0.22 -6.04 10.26
C PRO A 24 1.13 -6.41 9.63
N GLU A 25 1.71 -7.52 10.07
CA GLU A 25 3.04 -7.97 9.65
C GLU A 25 3.17 -8.07 8.12
N ARG A 26 2.10 -8.51 7.44
CA ARG A 26 2.02 -8.64 5.97
C ARG A 26 2.30 -7.34 5.21
N TRP A 27 2.14 -6.17 5.83
CA TRP A 27 2.46 -4.88 5.21
C TRP A 27 3.95 -4.52 5.32
N HIS A 28 4.71 -5.24 6.14
CA HIS A 28 6.12 -4.97 6.42
C HIS A 28 6.40 -3.51 6.83
N TYR A 29 5.41 -2.85 7.44
CA TYR A 29 5.41 -1.42 7.73
C TYR A 29 5.52 -1.12 9.23
N GLN A 30 6.48 -1.77 9.91
CA GLN A 30 6.72 -1.58 11.35
C GLN A 30 8.20 -1.36 11.70
N ASN A 31 9.14 -1.89 10.91
CA ASN A 31 10.55 -2.03 11.31
C ASN A 31 11.45 -0.86 10.85
N HIS A 32 11.02 0.39 11.04
CA HIS A 32 11.84 1.54 10.67
C HIS A 32 11.57 2.76 11.56
N HIS A 33 12.62 3.50 11.96
CA HIS A 33 12.50 4.64 12.89
C HIS A 33 11.64 5.80 12.36
N ARG A 34 11.48 5.95 11.04
CA ARG A 34 10.62 6.97 10.41
C ARG A 34 9.14 6.62 10.43
N ILE A 35 8.79 5.37 10.74
CA ILE A 35 7.39 4.98 10.91
C ILE A 35 6.94 5.48 12.26
N ALA A 36 5.90 6.32 12.26
CA ALA A 36 5.36 6.93 13.45
C ALA A 36 4.88 5.87 14.46
N PRO A 37 4.90 6.16 15.78
CA PRO A 37 4.40 5.23 16.80
C PRO A 37 2.91 4.89 16.65
N LEU A 38 2.16 5.73 15.92
CA LEU A 38 0.74 5.58 15.68
C LEU A 38 0.41 5.89 14.23
N ILE A 39 -0.35 5.01 13.59
CA ILE A 39 -0.84 5.15 12.22
C ILE A 39 -2.37 5.17 12.24
N VAL A 40 -2.96 6.09 11.49
CA VAL A 40 -4.40 6.15 11.25
C VAL A 40 -4.64 5.81 9.79
N GLN A 41 -5.27 4.66 9.54
CA GLN A 41 -5.53 4.11 8.22
C GLN A 41 -6.97 4.41 7.84
N ALA A 42 -7.18 5.36 6.91
CA ALA A 42 -8.51 5.57 6.34
C ALA A 42 -8.99 4.33 5.58
N HIS A 43 -10.29 4.05 5.64
CA HIS A 43 -10.93 3.10 4.73
C HIS A 43 -11.08 3.73 3.33
N SER A 44 -11.03 2.91 2.28
CA SER A 44 -11.22 3.41 0.91
C SER A 44 -12.52 4.19 0.76
N GLY A 45 -12.44 5.31 0.04
CA GLY A 45 -13.53 6.27 -0.13
C GLY A 45 -13.56 7.40 0.90
N TRP A 46 -12.70 7.34 1.93
CA TRP A 46 -12.60 8.38 2.97
C TRP A 46 -11.24 9.06 2.98
N ILE A 47 -11.26 10.37 3.23
CA ILE A 47 -10.06 11.17 3.44
C ILE A 47 -10.16 11.77 4.84
N LEU A 48 -9.10 11.60 5.64
CA LEU A 48 -9.00 12.19 6.96
C LEU A 48 -8.37 13.57 6.82
N ASP A 49 -9.20 14.61 6.95
CA ASP A 49 -8.76 15.99 6.98
C ASP A 49 -8.79 16.52 8.42
N PHE A 50 -7.63 16.93 8.92
CA PHE A 50 -7.45 17.44 10.29
C PHE A 50 -7.47 18.96 10.35
N LEU A 51 -7.43 19.62 9.20
CA LEU A 51 -7.38 21.06 9.10
C LEU A 51 -8.72 21.47 8.54
N ASN A 52 -9.47 22.29 9.28
CA ASN A 52 -10.68 22.96 8.78
C ASN A 52 -10.35 24.00 7.66
N GLN A 53 -9.28 23.76 6.90
CA GLN A 53 -8.76 24.51 5.76
C GLN A 53 -9.30 24.00 4.43
N SER A 54 -10.11 22.93 4.42
CA SER A 54 -11.04 22.70 3.33
C SER A 54 -12.07 23.84 3.34
N SER A 55 -11.69 24.97 2.74
CA SER A 55 -12.66 25.78 2.04
C SER A 55 -13.48 24.79 1.21
N SER A 56 -14.79 24.88 1.29
CA SER A 56 -15.82 23.96 0.76
C SER A 56 -15.74 23.65 -0.76
N SER A 57 -14.62 23.97 -1.41
CA SER A 57 -14.34 23.91 -2.83
C SER A 57 -13.38 22.78 -3.25
N THR A 58 -12.56 22.19 -2.37
CA THR A 58 -11.65 21.10 -2.77
C THR A 58 -12.37 19.75 -2.70
N LYS A 59 -13.15 19.44 -3.73
CA LYS A 59 -13.71 18.09 -3.92
C LYS A 59 -12.59 17.16 -4.40
N PHE A 60 -12.11 16.29 -3.53
CA PHE A 60 -11.25 15.18 -3.94
C PHE A 60 -12.03 14.24 -4.85
N GLN A 61 -11.62 14.14 -6.11
CA GLN A 61 -12.25 13.23 -7.09
C GLN A 61 -11.69 11.81 -7.01
N GLY A 62 -10.52 11.65 -6.39
CA GLY A 62 -9.85 10.37 -6.17
C GLY A 62 -8.66 10.56 -5.25
N ALA A 63 -8.26 9.49 -4.58
CA ALA A 63 -7.10 9.44 -3.70
C ALA A 63 -6.52 8.02 -3.71
N HIS A 64 -5.32 7.86 -3.17
CA HIS A 64 -4.61 6.59 -3.06
C HIS A 64 -3.83 6.54 -1.73
N GLY A 65 -3.25 5.39 -1.41
CA GLY A 65 -2.53 5.16 -0.13
C GLY A 65 -3.34 4.37 0.89
N TYR A 66 -4.44 3.74 0.47
CA TYR A 66 -5.21 2.80 1.25
C TYR A 66 -4.52 1.42 1.32
N VAL A 67 -5.24 0.44 1.85
CA VAL A 67 -4.78 -0.95 1.99
C VAL A 67 -4.40 -1.53 0.61
N PRO A 68 -3.15 -2.00 0.41
CA PRO A 68 -2.66 -2.39 -0.91
C PRO A 68 -3.37 -3.62 -1.51
N GLU A 69 -4.01 -4.45 -0.68
CA GLU A 69 -4.75 -5.64 -1.11
C GLU A 69 -6.07 -5.31 -1.82
N GLU A 70 -6.62 -4.12 -1.59
CA GLU A 70 -7.85 -3.63 -2.21
C GLU A 70 -7.68 -3.49 -3.73
N LYS A 71 -8.74 -3.78 -4.49
CA LYS A 71 -8.65 -3.86 -5.96
C LYS A 71 -8.37 -2.48 -6.58
N GLU A 72 -8.88 -1.44 -5.95
CA GLU A 72 -8.80 -0.04 -6.31
C GLU A 72 -7.36 0.50 -6.19
N MET A 73 -6.54 -0.11 -5.32
CA MET A 73 -5.12 0.25 -5.10
C MET A 73 -4.15 -0.51 -6.00
N ARG A 74 -4.63 -1.42 -6.85
CA ARG A 74 -3.76 -2.25 -7.69
C ARG A 74 -3.24 -1.48 -8.90
N GLY A 75 -1.94 -1.62 -9.16
CA GLY A 75 -1.33 -1.20 -10.41
C GLY A 75 -1.63 -2.16 -11.56
N ILE A 76 -1.32 -1.73 -12.78
CA ILE A 76 -1.32 -2.57 -13.98
C ILE A 76 0.08 -3.08 -14.28
N PHE A 77 0.18 -4.31 -14.78
CA PHE A 77 1.45 -4.90 -15.22
C PHE A 77 1.28 -5.60 -16.57
N TYR A 78 2.11 -5.21 -17.54
CA TYR A 78 2.22 -5.83 -18.86
C TYR A 78 3.68 -6.09 -19.18
N ALA A 79 3.96 -7.26 -19.75
CA ALA A 79 5.30 -7.62 -20.18
C ALA A 79 5.25 -8.22 -21.59
N VAL A 80 6.17 -7.78 -22.46
CA VAL A 80 6.27 -8.22 -23.84
C VAL A 80 7.75 -8.37 -24.18
N GLY A 81 8.12 -9.51 -24.76
CA GLY A 81 9.49 -9.78 -25.18
C GLY A 81 9.73 -11.28 -25.38
N PRO A 82 10.90 -11.66 -25.88
CA PRO A 82 11.26 -13.05 -26.12
C PRO A 82 11.29 -13.88 -24.82
N SER A 83 11.63 -13.26 -23.69
CA SER A 83 11.68 -13.90 -22.37
C SER A 83 10.29 -14.12 -21.73
N PHE A 84 9.21 -13.61 -22.33
CA PHE A 84 7.85 -13.69 -21.79
C PHE A 84 6.95 -14.58 -22.66
N LYS A 85 6.07 -15.34 -22.00
CA LYS A 85 5.05 -16.15 -22.69
C LYS A 85 4.11 -15.25 -23.49
N ARG A 86 3.87 -15.61 -24.76
CA ARG A 86 2.92 -14.89 -25.62
C ARG A 86 1.48 -15.22 -25.24
N ARG A 87 0.58 -14.22 -25.30
CA ARG A 87 -0.86 -14.35 -25.02
C ARG A 87 -1.16 -15.04 -23.68
N PHE A 88 -0.29 -14.84 -22.70
CA PHE A 88 -0.41 -15.44 -21.38
C PHE A 88 -0.95 -14.41 -20.39
N LYS A 89 -1.93 -14.82 -19.58
CA LYS A 89 -2.47 -14.02 -18.48
C LYS A 89 -2.06 -14.67 -17.17
N HIS A 90 -1.24 -13.96 -16.41
CA HIS A 90 -0.88 -14.35 -15.06
C HIS A 90 -1.92 -13.88 -14.04
N GLY A 91 -1.89 -14.44 -12.82
CA GLY A 91 -2.55 -13.84 -11.66
C GLY A 91 -1.89 -12.52 -11.23
N PRO A 92 -2.35 -11.90 -10.14
CA PRO A 92 -1.67 -10.75 -9.54
C PRO A 92 -0.20 -11.05 -9.25
N VAL A 93 0.64 -10.04 -9.37
CA VAL A 93 2.07 -10.09 -9.01
C VAL A 93 2.33 -9.05 -7.93
N SER A 94 3.27 -9.32 -7.01
CA SER A 94 3.70 -8.31 -6.05
C SER A 94 4.73 -7.39 -6.67
N ALA A 95 4.65 -6.09 -6.38
CA ALA A 95 5.61 -5.12 -6.92
C ALA A 95 7.06 -5.40 -6.47
N VAL A 96 7.23 -6.01 -5.28
CA VAL A 96 8.56 -6.38 -4.76
C VAL A 96 9.23 -7.49 -5.57
N ASP A 97 8.46 -8.28 -6.34
CA ASP A 97 8.99 -9.35 -7.19
C ASP A 97 9.50 -8.83 -8.54
N LEU A 98 9.17 -7.59 -8.92
CA LEU A 98 9.55 -7.04 -10.22
C LEU A 98 11.07 -6.87 -10.35
N TYR A 99 11.77 -6.58 -9.26
CA TYR A 99 13.23 -6.42 -9.28
C TYR A 99 13.95 -7.69 -9.73
N GLN A 100 13.62 -8.84 -9.14
CA GLN A 100 14.21 -10.13 -9.52
C GLN A 100 13.82 -10.54 -10.93
N LEU A 101 12.59 -10.24 -11.36
CA LEU A 101 12.13 -10.50 -12.73
C LEU A 101 12.98 -9.72 -13.73
N MET A 102 13.23 -8.44 -13.47
CA MET A 102 14.09 -7.60 -14.32
C MET A 102 15.53 -8.13 -14.36
N CYS A 103 16.09 -8.50 -13.20
CA CYS A 103 17.43 -9.09 -13.15
C CYS A 103 17.51 -10.38 -13.96
N HIS A 104 16.52 -11.25 -13.86
CA HIS A 104 16.47 -12.50 -14.62
C HIS A 104 16.39 -12.27 -16.13
N VAL A 105 15.54 -11.34 -16.58
CA VAL A 105 15.42 -11.01 -18.01
C VAL A 105 16.71 -10.40 -18.57
N LEU A 106 17.46 -9.67 -17.75
CA LEU A 106 18.72 -9.03 -18.11
C LEU A 106 19.96 -9.90 -17.84
N GLU A 107 19.78 -11.13 -17.37
CA GLU A 107 20.86 -12.05 -16.99
C GLU A 107 21.82 -11.48 -15.92
N LEU A 108 21.28 -10.68 -14.99
CA LEU A 108 22.02 -10.07 -13.89
C LEU A 108 21.88 -10.86 -12.59
N GLN A 109 22.94 -10.85 -11.78
CA GLN A 109 22.88 -11.34 -10.41
C GLN A 109 22.16 -10.31 -9.53
N PRO A 110 21.03 -10.66 -8.90
CA PRO A 110 20.30 -9.72 -8.05
C PRO A 110 21.06 -9.46 -6.74
N SER A 111 20.98 -8.23 -6.24
CA SER A 111 21.36 -7.90 -4.85
C SER A 111 20.31 -8.40 -3.86
N PRO A 112 20.59 -8.47 -2.54
CA PRO A 112 19.60 -8.89 -1.55
C PRO A 112 18.30 -8.07 -1.65
N HIS A 113 17.16 -8.76 -1.75
CA HIS A 113 15.82 -8.17 -1.90
C HIS A 113 14.76 -9.04 -1.21
N ASN A 114 13.52 -8.53 -1.15
CA ASN A 114 12.39 -9.24 -0.52
C ASN A 114 11.45 -9.94 -1.51
N GLY A 115 11.66 -9.79 -2.82
CA GLY A 115 10.88 -10.51 -3.84
C GLY A 115 11.04 -12.03 -3.78
N THR A 116 10.05 -12.75 -4.32
CA THR A 116 10.06 -14.20 -4.52
C THR A 116 9.52 -14.60 -5.91
N TRP A 117 9.76 -15.85 -6.36
CA TRP A 117 9.25 -16.38 -7.64
C TRP A 117 7.80 -16.92 -7.56
N SER A 118 6.99 -16.36 -6.66
CA SER A 118 5.60 -16.77 -6.41
C SER A 118 4.62 -16.39 -7.52
#